data_AF-A0A7C2YB71-F1
#
_entry.id   AF-A0A7C2YB71-F1
#
_cell.length_a   1.000
_cell.length_b   1.000
_cell.length_c   1.000
_cell.angle_alpha   90.00
_cell.angle_beta   90.00
_cell.angle_gamma   90.00
#
_symmetry.space_group_name_H-M   'P 1'
#
loop_
_entity.id
_entity.type
_entity.pdbx_description
1 polymer ?
#
loop_
_entity_poly.entity_id
_entity_poly.type
_entity_poly.pdbx_seq_one_letter_code
_entity_poly.pdbx_strand_id
1 'polypeptide(L)'
;VFGAGGDRDKGKRRPMGEVAASLADIVIVTDDNPRGEDPAAIRAEVLEGVAGAIEVAGRREAIAEALRMAGPKDIILLAGKGHETGQVIGDQVFPFDDAQVARECAA
;
A
#
# COMPACT_ATOMS: atom_id res chain seq x y z
N VAL A 1 1.11 3.91 4.44
CA VAL A 1 1.36 2.88 3.42
C VAL A 1 0.03 2.37 2.90
N PHE A 2 -0.21 2.44 1.59
CA PHE A 2 -1.46 1.92 1.01
C PHE A 2 -1.29 1.55 -0.46
N GLY A 3 -2.28 0.84 -0.99
CA GLY A 3 -2.41 0.52 -2.40
C GLY A 3 -3.88 0.57 -2.83
N ALA A 4 -4.14 0.15 -4.05
CA ALA A 4 -5.51 -0.02 -4.56
C ALA A 4 -5.70 -1.43 -5.13
N GLY A 5 -6.95 -1.89 -5.15
CA GLY A 5 -7.31 -3.16 -5.77
C GLY A 5 -7.37 -3.07 -7.29
N GLY A 6 -6.89 -4.10 -7.98
CA GLY A 6 -7.16 -4.33 -9.40
C GLY A 6 -8.55 -4.94 -9.65
N ASP A 7 -9.01 -4.91 -10.89
CA ASP A 7 -10.32 -5.38 -11.37
C ASP A 7 -11.51 -4.79 -10.57
N ARG A 8 -11.34 -3.57 -10.09
CA ARG A 8 -12.29 -2.85 -9.23
C ARG A 8 -12.38 -1.39 -9.69
N ASP A 9 -12.95 -0.57 -8.83
CA ASP A 9 -13.06 0.87 -9.05
C ASP A 9 -11.68 1.51 -9.25
N LYS A 10 -11.40 1.90 -10.50
CA LYS A 10 -10.21 2.70 -10.87
C LYS A 10 -10.38 4.17 -10.54
N GLY A 11 -11.61 4.68 -10.55
CA GLY A 11 -11.94 6.09 -10.33
C GLY A 11 -11.51 6.60 -8.96
N LYS A 12 -11.37 5.72 -7.97
CA LYS A 12 -10.86 6.08 -6.65
C LYS A 12 -9.33 6.18 -6.53
N ARG A 13 -8.54 5.62 -7.46
CA ARG A 13 -7.08 5.48 -7.32
C ARG A 13 -6.39 6.84 -7.15
N ARG A 14 -6.65 7.75 -8.08
CA ARG A 14 -6.14 9.12 -8.01
C ARG A 14 -6.66 9.89 -6.78
N PRO A 15 -7.98 9.97 -6.50
CA PRO A 15 -8.48 10.61 -5.29
C PRO A 15 -7.91 10.05 -3.97
N MET A 16 -7.62 8.75 -3.90
CA MET A 16 -6.94 8.17 -2.74
C MET A 16 -5.52 8.73 -2.57
N GLY A 17 -4.78 8.90 -3.66
CA GLY A 17 -3.49 9.61 -3.66
C GLY A 17 -3.62 11.04 -3.17
N GLU A 18 -4.57 11.80 -3.70
CA GLU A 18 -4.79 13.21 -3.35
C GLU A 18 -5.08 13.39 -1.86
N VAL A 19 -5.95 12.53 -1.29
CA VAL A 19 -6.25 12.55 0.14
C VAL A 19 -5.02 12.20 0.97
N ALA A 20 -4.28 11.15 0.60
CA ALA A 20 -3.07 10.75 1.32
C ALA A 20 -2.03 11.88 1.32
N ALA A 21 -1.82 12.54 0.18
CA ALA A 21 -0.90 13.67 0.03
C ALA A 21 -1.26 14.85 0.93
N SER A 22 -2.55 15.08 1.18
CA SER A 22 -3.03 16.22 1.99
C SER A 22 -2.98 15.98 3.50
N LEU A 23 -2.92 14.72 3.94
CA LEU A 23 -3.08 14.35 5.35
C LEU A 23 -1.85 13.68 5.96
N ALA A 24 -0.93 13.14 5.16
CA ALA A 24 0.26 12.45 5.62
C ALA A 24 1.54 13.21 5.23
N ASP A 25 2.53 13.22 6.12
CA ASP A 25 3.84 13.79 5.83
C ASP A 25 4.62 12.95 4.81
N ILE A 26 4.44 11.63 4.85
CA ILE A 26 5.09 10.67 3.96
C ILE A 26 4.04 9.69 3.45
N VAL A 27 3.97 9.55 2.13
CA VAL A 27 3.10 8.60 1.45
C VAL A 27 3.94 7.52 0.79
N ILE A 28 3.64 6.26 1.12
CA ILE A 28 4.19 5.08 0.44
C ILE A 28 3.06 4.37 -0.30
N VAL A 29 3.18 4.31 -1.62
CA VAL A 29 2.26 3.61 -2.53
C VAL A 29 2.83 2.23 -2.84
N THR A 30 2.02 1.20 -2.62
CA THR A 30 2.40 -0.22 -2.78
C THR A 30 1.24 -1.04 -3.33
N ASP A 31 1.42 -2.35 -3.38
CA ASP A 31 0.43 -3.31 -3.83
C ASP A 31 -0.59 -3.61 -2.72
N ASP A 32 -1.85 -3.81 -3.11
CA ASP A 32 -2.89 -4.38 -2.26
C ASP A 32 -3.34 -5.70 -2.90
N ASN A 33 -4.55 -5.77 -3.44
CA ASN A 33 -5.04 -6.93 -4.18
C ASN A 33 -5.01 -6.63 -5.68
N PRO A 34 -3.87 -6.82 -6.40
CA PRO A 34 -3.76 -6.48 -7.82
C PRO A 34 -4.65 -7.34 -8.72
N ARG A 35 -5.03 -8.56 -8.30
CA ARG A 35 -5.88 -9.47 -9.11
C ARG A 35 -5.29 -9.65 -10.51
N GLY A 36 -6.09 -9.48 -11.57
CA GLY A 36 -5.65 -9.62 -12.96
C GLY A 36 -4.97 -8.39 -13.56
N GLU A 37 -4.88 -7.27 -12.84
CA GLU A 37 -4.19 -6.06 -13.33
C GLU A 37 -2.69 -6.08 -13.00
N ASP A 38 -1.89 -5.42 -13.85
CA ASP A 38 -0.48 -5.15 -13.57
C ASP A 38 -0.36 -4.26 -12.30
N PRO A 39 0.29 -4.73 -11.22
CA PRO A 39 0.47 -3.94 -10.01
C PRO A 39 1.14 -2.59 -10.27
N ALA A 40 2.09 -2.52 -11.21
CA ALA A 40 2.78 -1.27 -11.54
C ALA A 40 1.83 -0.23 -12.15
N ALA A 41 0.91 -0.67 -13.02
CA ALA A 41 -0.11 0.21 -13.59
C ALA A 41 -1.05 0.76 -12.51
N ILE A 42 -1.45 -0.07 -11.53
CA ILE A 42 -2.28 0.38 -10.41
C ILE A 42 -1.55 1.45 -9.59
N ARG A 43 -0.28 1.21 -9.23
CA ARG A 43 0.51 2.18 -8.47
C ARG A 43 0.67 3.48 -9.25
N ALA A 44 0.94 3.42 -10.55
CA ALA A 44 1.02 4.60 -11.41
C ALA A 44 -0.26 5.46 -11.37
N GLU A 45 -1.45 4.83 -11.49
CA GLU A 45 -2.73 5.53 -11.41
C GLU A 45 -2.98 6.18 -10.03
N VAL A 46 -2.48 5.58 -8.93
CA VAL A 46 -2.54 6.19 -7.59
C VAL A 46 -1.57 7.36 -7.47
N LEU A 47 -0.36 7.21 -8.00
CA LEU A 47 0.70 8.22 -7.97
C LEU A 47 0.31 9.50 -8.73
N GLU A 48 -0.60 9.44 -9.71
CA GLU A 48 -1.18 10.63 -10.35
C GLU A 48 -1.82 11.62 -9.35
N GLY A 49 -2.28 11.11 -8.20
CA GLY A 49 -2.87 11.91 -7.13
C GLY A 49 -1.89 12.41 -6.06
N VAL A 50 -0.64 11.94 -6.06
CA VAL A 50 0.33 12.23 -4.99
C VAL A 50 1.73 12.47 -5.54
N ALA A 51 2.06 13.75 -5.75
CA ALA A 51 3.42 14.14 -6.10
C ALA A 51 4.38 13.89 -4.93
N GLY A 52 5.51 13.23 -5.20
CA GLY A 52 6.56 12.98 -4.20
C GLY A 52 6.33 11.79 -3.28
N ALA A 53 5.30 10.97 -3.53
CA ALA A 53 5.17 9.68 -2.86
C ALA A 53 6.35 8.76 -3.18
N ILE A 54 6.67 7.89 -2.22
CA ILE A 54 7.61 6.81 -2.39
C ILE A 54 6.84 5.62 -2.97
N GLU A 55 7.29 5.11 -4.11
CA GLU A 55 6.74 3.90 -4.70
C GLU A 55 7.56 2.69 -4.24
N VAL A 56 6.90 1.68 -3.66
CA VAL A 56 7.52 0.41 -3.30
C VAL A 56 6.64 -0.74 -3.78
N ALA A 57 7.13 -1.51 -4.75
CA ALA A 57 6.51 -2.76 -5.16
C ALA A 57 6.64 -3.80 -4.04
N GLY A 58 5.60 -4.60 -3.83
CA GLY A 58 5.54 -5.56 -2.74
C GLY A 58 5.12 -4.94 -1.41
N ARG A 59 4.02 -5.47 -0.86
CA ARG A 59 3.39 -4.90 0.34
C ARG A 59 4.25 -5.09 1.60
N ARG A 60 4.99 -6.20 1.70
CA ARG A 60 5.91 -6.44 2.83
C ARG A 60 7.08 -5.47 2.79
N GLU A 61 7.65 -5.27 1.61
CA GLU A 61 8.76 -4.36 1.37
C GLU A 61 8.37 -2.92 1.71
N ALA A 62 7.15 -2.51 1.34
CA ALA A 62 6.62 -1.19 1.69
C ALA A 62 6.40 -1.00 3.20
N ILE A 63 5.94 -2.03 3.90
CA ILE A 63 5.80 -2.01 5.37
C ILE A 63 7.19 -1.91 6.03
N ALA A 64 8.15 -2.70 5.56
CA ALA A 64 9.53 -2.67 6.06
C ALA A 64 10.18 -1.30 5.82
N GLU A 65 9.99 -0.70 4.64
CA GLU A 65 10.53 0.62 4.33
C GLU A 65 9.90 1.71 5.20
N ALA A 66 8.58 1.66 5.44
CA ALA A 66 7.91 2.59 6.35
C ALA A 66 8.51 2.52 7.77
N LEU A 67 8.71 1.30 8.28
CA LEU A 67 9.30 1.07 9.60
C LEU A 67 10.76 1.55 9.67
N ARG A 68 11.54 1.32 8.61
CA ARG A 68 12.93 1.78 8.52
C ARG A 68 13.05 3.31 8.56
N MET A 69 12.08 4.00 7.97
CA MET A 69 12.05 5.47 7.92
C MET A 69 11.51 6.10 9.20
N ALA A 70 10.63 5.42 9.92
CA ALA A 70 9.93 5.98 11.07
C ALA A 70 10.84 6.18 12.28
N GLY A 71 10.76 7.37 12.87
CA GLY A 71 11.35 7.68 14.16
C GLY A 71 10.47 7.22 15.35
N PRO A 72 11.01 7.30 16.59
CA PRO A 72 10.30 6.82 17.80
C PRO A 72 8.96 7.51 18.12
N LYS A 73 8.66 8.64 17.46
CA LYS A 73 7.44 9.43 17.69
C LYS A 73 6.51 9.44 16.48
N ASP A 74 6.88 8.77 15.40
CA ASP A 74 6.12 8.76 14.16
C ASP A 74 5.00 7.71 14.24
N ILE A 75 3.95 7.92 13.45
CA ILE A 75 2.84 6.99 13.32
C ILE A 75 2.80 6.46 11.89
N ILE A 76 2.82 5.14 11.76
CA ILE A 76 2.61 4.47 10.47
C ILE A 76 1.17 3.98 10.40
N LEU A 77 0.43 4.47 9.41
CA LEU A 77 -0.87 3.90 9.04
C LEU A 77 -0.71 2.90 7.89
N LEU A 78 -1.08 1.65 8.13
CA LEU A 78 -1.28 0.64 7.09
C LEU A 78 -2.76 0.61 6.72
N ALA A 79 -3.09 1.03 5.49
CA ALA A 79 -4.46 1.13 5.02
C ALA A 79 -4.74 0.19 3.83
N GLY A 80 -5.99 -0.27 3.72
CA GLY A 80 -6.48 -1.11 2.63
C GLY A 80 -7.04 -2.46 3.11
N LYS A 81 -6.24 -3.25 3.85
CA LYS A 81 -6.56 -4.64 4.17
C LYS A 81 -7.32 -4.85 5.48
N GLY A 82 -6.98 -4.10 6.53
CA GLY A 82 -7.61 -4.27 7.84
C GLY A 82 -7.38 -5.69 8.40
N HIS A 83 -8.45 -6.48 8.51
CA HIS A 83 -8.41 -7.86 9.03
C HIS A 83 -8.24 -8.93 7.94
N GLU A 84 -8.10 -8.54 6.67
CA GLU A 84 -7.81 -9.49 5.59
C GLU A 84 -6.43 -10.12 5.76
N THR A 85 -6.36 -11.45 5.66
CA THR A 85 -5.14 -12.25 5.85
C THR A 85 -4.62 -12.88 4.55
N GLY A 86 -4.99 -12.32 3.40
CA GLY A 86 -4.49 -12.75 2.09
C GLY A 86 -4.31 -11.61 1.10
N GLN A 87 -3.45 -11.85 0.11
CA GLN A 87 -3.19 -10.95 -1.01
C GLN A 87 -3.55 -11.64 -2.32
N VAL A 88 -4.44 -11.02 -3.11
CA VAL A 88 -4.94 -11.62 -4.37
C VAL A 88 -4.07 -11.20 -5.54
N ILE A 89 -3.42 -12.17 -6.19
CA ILE A 89 -2.59 -11.98 -7.38
C ILE A 89 -3.06 -12.98 -8.44
N GLY A 90 -3.54 -12.49 -9.58
CA GLY A 90 -4.29 -13.29 -10.54
C GLY A 90 -5.55 -13.89 -9.91
N ASP A 91 -5.67 -15.21 -10.01
CA ASP A 91 -6.73 -16.03 -9.44
C ASP A 91 -6.35 -16.67 -8.09
N GLN A 92 -5.16 -16.38 -7.57
CA GLN A 92 -4.61 -16.97 -6.35
C GLN A 92 -4.66 -16.01 -5.16
N VAL A 93 -4.84 -16.58 -3.97
CA VAL A 93 -4.76 -15.87 -2.69
C VAL A 93 -3.50 -16.34 -1.95
N PHE A 94 -2.52 -15.45 -1.83
CA PHE A 94 -1.29 -15.68 -1.08
C PHE A 94 -1.48 -15.27 0.38
N PRO A 95 -1.01 -16.05 1.37
CA PRO A 95 -1.10 -15.66 2.78
C PRO A 95 -0.39 -14.32 3.03
N PHE A 96 -1.11 -13.34 3.58
CA PHE A 96 -0.57 -12.01 3.88
C PHE A 96 -1.43 -11.26 4.89
N ASP A 97 -0.90 -10.97 6.07
CA ASP A 97 -1.54 -10.17 7.12
C ASP A 97 -0.67 -8.96 7.45
N ASP A 98 -1.18 -7.74 7.23
CA ASP A 98 -0.49 -6.47 7.51
C ASP A 98 0.01 -6.41 8.96
N ALA A 99 -0.79 -6.83 9.93
CA ALA A 99 -0.46 -6.76 11.34
C ALA A 99 0.62 -7.79 11.71
N GLN A 100 0.59 -8.97 11.10
CA GLN A 100 1.66 -9.95 11.27
C GLN A 100 2.97 -9.44 10.68
N VAL A 101 2.96 -8.97 9.43
CA VAL A 101 4.15 -8.48 8.74
C VAL A 101 4.76 -7.28 9.48
N ALA A 102 3.95 -6.34 9.96
CA ALA A 102 4.43 -5.21 10.74
C ALA A 102 5.14 -5.66 12.03
N ARG A 103 4.61 -6.67 12.74
CA ARG A 103 5.27 -7.24 13.93
C ARG A 103 6.59 -7.92 13.59
N GLU A 104 6.64 -8.66 12.50
CA GLU A 104 7.85 -9.34 12.03
C GLU A 104 8.96 -8.34 11.64
N CYS A 105 8.60 -7.24 10.98
CA CYS A 105 9.56 -6.22 10.53
C CYS A 105 10.03 -5.28 11.66
N ALA A 106 9.29 -5.19 12.76
CA ALA A 106 9.62 -4.34 13.91
C ALA A 106 10.46 -5.06 15.00
N ALA A 107 10.63 -6.38 14.89
CA ALA A 107 11.40 -7.21 15.80
C ALA A 107 12.91 -7.17 15.48
#